data_AF-A0A973JSZ1-F1
#
_entry.id   AF-A0A973JSZ1-F1
#
_cell.length_a   1.000
_cell.length_b   1.000
_cell.length_c   1.000
_cell.angle_alpha   90.00
_cell.angle_beta   90.00
_cell.angle_gamma   90.00
#
_symmetry.space_group_name_H-M   'P 1'
#
loop_
_entity.id
_entity.type
_entity.pdbx_description
1 polymer ?
#
loop_
_entity_poly.entity_id
_entity_poly.type
_entity_poly.pdbx_seq_one_letter_code
_entity_poly.pdbx_strand_id
1 'polypeptide(L)'
;MVDDREKNYETMSVEELQAELKRLKESLRDLEETHSFTFGKTTVHIGAERAQAMQEEYEEECALYSGQIAKIEGILKGKGG
;
A
#
# COMPACT_ATOMS: atom_id res chain seq x y z
N MET A 1 -7.33 -14.17 8.44
CA MET A 1 -6.76 -12.89 8.00
C MET A 1 -5.37 -12.84 8.59
N VAL A 2 -4.33 -12.95 7.76
CA VAL A 2 -2.95 -12.85 8.26
C VAL A 2 -2.72 -11.36 8.45
N ASP A 3 -2.53 -10.95 9.70
CA ASP A 3 -2.32 -9.57 10.10
C ASP A 3 -0.96 -9.09 9.54
N ASP A 4 -0.97 -8.50 8.35
CA ASP A 4 0.23 -8.00 7.66
C ASP A 4 0.86 -6.79 8.36
N ARG A 5 0.19 -6.26 9.40
CA ARG A 5 0.58 -5.05 10.13
C ARG A 5 1.80 -5.24 11.04
N GLU A 6 2.21 -6.49 11.30
CA GLU A 6 3.32 -6.79 12.21
C GLU A 6 4.41 -7.68 11.58
N LYS A 7 4.60 -7.62 10.25
CA LYS A 7 5.74 -8.28 9.62
C LYS A 7 7.06 -7.67 10.09
N ASN A 8 7.91 -8.50 10.69
CA ASN A 8 9.25 -8.10 11.10
C ASN A 8 10.21 -8.15 9.90
N TYR A 9 10.23 -7.06 9.13
CA TYR A 9 11.10 -6.91 7.96
C TYR A 9 12.60 -6.97 8.33
N GLU A 10 12.99 -6.71 9.58
CA GLU A 10 14.40 -6.72 9.98
C GLU A 10 15.00 -8.14 9.94
N THR A 11 14.18 -9.16 10.21
CA THR A 11 14.58 -10.58 10.19
C THR A 11 14.58 -11.19 8.79
N MET A 12 13.97 -10.53 7.80
CA MET A 12 13.90 -11.04 6.43
C MET A 12 15.24 -10.90 5.70
N SER A 13 15.50 -11.82 4.78
CA SER A 13 16.66 -11.76 3.87
C SER A 13 16.50 -10.63 2.86
N VAL A 14 17.61 -10.19 2.24
CA VAL A 14 17.57 -9.15 1.19
C VAL A 14 16.64 -9.56 0.04
N GLU A 15 16.71 -10.83 -0.40
CA GLU A 15 15.85 -11.37 -1.46
C GLU A 15 14.37 -11.35 -1.07
N GLU A 16 14.05 -11.70 0.18
CA GLU A 16 12.68 -11.66 0.71
C GLU A 16 12.16 -10.22 0.82
N LEU A 17 12.99 -9.30 1.27
CA LEU A 17 12.67 -7.87 1.33
C LEU A 17 12.43 -7.28 -0.06
N GLN A 18 13.22 -7.67 -1.05
CA GLN A 18 13.00 -7.25 -2.44
C GLN A 18 11.71 -7.84 -3.04
N ALA A 19 11.43 -9.11 -2.76
CA ALA A 19 10.19 -9.75 -3.18
C ALA A 19 8.97 -9.08 -2.54
N GLU A 20 9.06 -8.75 -1.25
CA GLU A 20 7.99 -8.06 -0.54
C GLU A 20 7.82 -6.61 -1.00
N LEU A 21 8.92 -5.89 -1.20
CA LEU A 21 8.90 -4.55 -1.78
C LEU A 21 8.18 -4.53 -3.13
N LYS A 22 8.45 -5.54 -3.96
CA LYS A 22 7.78 -5.70 -5.25
C LYS A 22 6.28 -5.95 -5.05
N ARG A 23 5.90 -6.89 -4.18
CA ARG A 23 4.50 -7.17 -3.86
C ARG A 23 3.75 -5.93 -3.38
N LEU A 24 4.31 -5.18 -2.42
CA LEU A 24 3.67 -3.97 -1.89
C LEU A 24 3.51 -2.90 -2.96
N LYS A 25 4.49 -2.73 -3.85
CA LYS A 25 4.39 -1.80 -4.99
C LYS A 25 3.33 -2.25 -6.01
N GLU A 26 3.22 -3.55 -6.27
CA GLU A 26 2.17 -4.12 -7.13
C GLU A 26 0.77 -3.95 -6.49
N SER A 27 0.64 -4.21 -5.18
CA SER A 27 -0.59 -4.00 -4.42
C SER A 27 -1.02 -2.53 -4.39
N LEU A 28 -0.08 -1.61 -4.18
CA LEU A 28 -0.36 -0.17 -4.23
C LEU A 28 -0.89 0.21 -5.61
N ARG A 29 -0.25 -0.23 -6.68
CA ARG A 29 -0.69 0.05 -8.06
C ARG A 29 -2.09 -0.50 -8.34
N ASP A 30 -2.40 -1.71 -7.88
CA ASP A 30 -3.73 -2.33 -8.03
C ASP A 30 -4.80 -1.55 -7.26
N LEU A 31 -4.47 -1.06 -6.07
CA LEU A 31 -5.31 -0.17 -5.27
C LEU A 31 -5.55 1.17 -5.99
N GLU A 32 -4.51 1.80 -6.54
CA GLU A 32 -4.61 3.04 -7.32
C GLU A 32 -5.51 2.86 -8.56
N GLU A 33 -5.37 1.74 -9.27
CA GLU A 33 -6.18 1.40 -10.43
C GLU A 33 -7.65 1.16 -10.06
N THR A 34 -7.88 0.36 -9.00
CA THR A 34 -9.22 0.06 -8.48
C THR A 34 -9.91 1.31 -7.98
N HIS A 35 -9.20 2.16 -7.24
CA HIS A 35 -9.72 3.43 -6.76
C HIS A 35 -10.02 4.37 -7.93
N SER A 36 -9.10 4.55 -8.88
CA SER A 36 -9.33 5.39 -10.07
C SER A 36 -10.56 4.93 -10.88
N PHE A 37 -10.68 3.61 -11.09
CA PHE A 37 -11.83 3.03 -11.80
C PHE A 37 -13.14 3.22 -11.04
N THR A 38 -13.14 2.88 -9.74
CA THR A 38 -14.34 2.91 -8.90
C THR A 38 -14.77 4.35 -8.62
N PHE A 39 -13.82 5.22 -8.31
CA PHE A 39 -14.07 6.63 -8.10
C PHE A 39 -14.57 7.26 -9.40
N GLY A 40 -13.88 7.08 -10.53
CA GLY A 40 -14.27 7.64 -11.82
C GLY A 40 -15.65 7.18 -12.34
N LYS A 41 -16.04 5.92 -12.09
CA LYS A 41 -17.33 5.39 -12.55
C LYS A 41 -18.48 5.65 -11.59
N THR A 42 -18.21 5.62 -10.29
CA THR A 42 -19.27 5.51 -9.29
C THR A 42 -19.52 6.83 -8.55
N THR A 43 -18.53 7.72 -8.40
CA THR A 43 -18.73 9.00 -7.68
C THR A 43 -19.73 9.94 -8.32
N VAL A 44 -19.96 9.85 -9.64
CA VAL A 44 -21.01 10.62 -10.31
C VAL A 44 -22.42 10.28 -9.80
N HIS A 45 -22.59 9.12 -9.15
CA HIS A 45 -23.88 8.60 -8.68
C HIS A 45 -23.92 8.45 -7.15
N ILE A 46 -22.76 8.28 -6.51
CA ILE A 46 -22.63 8.14 -5.07
C ILE A 46 -22.34 9.53 -4.48
N GLY A 47 -23.32 10.12 -3.79
CA GLY A 47 -23.25 11.50 -3.27
C GLY A 47 -21.99 11.83 -2.45
N ALA A 48 -21.74 13.13 -2.28
CA ALA A 48 -20.48 13.69 -1.77
C ALA A 48 -19.92 13.03 -0.51
N GLU A 49 -20.76 12.74 0.49
CA GLU A 49 -20.33 12.15 1.76
C GLU A 49 -19.67 10.77 1.59
N ARG A 50 -20.22 9.93 0.71
CA ARG A 50 -19.66 8.60 0.43
C ARG A 50 -18.42 8.68 -0.45
N ALA A 51 -18.38 9.64 -1.38
CA ALA A 51 -17.16 9.89 -2.16
C ALA A 51 -16.00 10.34 -1.26
N GLN A 52 -16.28 11.16 -0.25
CA GLN A 52 -15.29 11.56 0.76
C GLN A 52 -14.81 10.38 1.61
N ALA A 53 -15.74 9.54 2.10
CA ALA A 53 -15.37 8.35 2.86
C ALA A 53 -14.46 7.40 2.05
N MET A 54 -14.80 7.14 0.79
CA MET A 54 -13.98 6.28 -0.09
C MET A 54 -12.58 6.86 -0.35
N GLN A 55 -12.50 8.18 -0.49
CA GLN A 55 -11.24 8.88 -0.68
C GLN A 55 -10.36 8.81 0.59
N GLU A 56 -10.96 8.99 1.77
CA GLU A 56 -10.27 8.85 3.06
C GLU A 56 -9.74 7.43 3.27
N GLU A 57 -10.56 6.41 3.03
CA GLU A 57 -10.16 4.99 3.12
C GLU A 57 -8.99 4.69 2.17
N TYR A 58 -9.05 5.19 0.94
CA TYR A 58 -7.97 5.03 -0.04
C TYR A 58 -6.66 5.71 0.40
N GLU A 59 -6.74 6.92 0.95
CA GLU A 59 -5.57 7.65 1.45
C GLU A 59 -4.93 6.93 2.65
N GLU A 60 -5.73 6.38 3.56
CA GLU A 60 -5.24 5.57 4.68
C GLU A 60 -4.52 4.30 4.20
N GLU A 61 -5.11 3.58 3.24
CA GLU A 61 -4.48 2.38 2.68
C GLU A 61 -3.19 2.71 1.92
N CYS A 62 -3.20 3.79 1.12
CA CYS A 62 -1.99 4.26 0.44
C CYS A 62 -0.88 4.65 1.42
N ALA A 63 -1.22 5.32 2.52
CA ALA A 63 -0.28 5.69 3.57
C ALA A 63 0.31 4.44 4.25
N LEU A 64 -0.49 3.40 4.49
CA LEU A 64 -0.04 2.13 5.04
C LEU A 64 0.99 1.46 4.13
N TYR A 65 0.65 1.23 2.86
CA TYR A 65 1.54 0.60 1.89
C TYR A 65 2.82 1.42 1.68
N SER A 66 2.70 2.74 1.57
CA SER A 66 3.84 3.64 1.43
C SER A 66 4.77 3.60 2.65
N GLY A 67 4.21 3.52 3.86
CA GLY A 67 4.97 3.37 5.10
C GLY A 67 5.73 2.05 5.17
N GLN A 68 5.09 0.94 4.78
CA GLN A 68 5.74 -0.38 4.72
C GLN A 68 6.88 -0.40 3.67
N ILE A 69 6.64 0.17 2.48
CA ILE A 69 7.64 0.34 1.42
C ILE A 69 8.84 1.12 1.94
N ALA A 70 8.62 2.29 2.57
CA ALA A 70 9.69 3.12 3.10
C ALA A 70 10.51 2.40 4.19
N LYS A 71 9.84 1.60 5.05
CA LYS A 71 10.51 0.79 6.07
C LYS A 71 11.41 -0.28 5.43
N ILE A 72 10.91 -1.00 4.44
CA ILE A 72 11.69 -2.03 3.72
C ILE A 72 12.87 -1.41 2.96
N GLU A 73 12.65 -0.28 2.28
CA GLU A 73 13.72 0.44 1.58
C GLU A 73 14.79 0.95 2.55
N GLY A 74 14.40 1.43 3.74
CA GLY A 74 15.33 1.80 4.81
C GLY A 74 16.18 0.62 5.30
N ILE A 75 15.56 -0.55 5.51
CA ILE A 75 16.26 -1.77 5.93
C ILE A 75 17.21 -2.25 4.83
N LEU A 76 16.76 -2.28 3.58
CA LEU A 76 17.59 -2.67 2.43
C LEU A 76 18.81 -1.76 2.29
N LYS A 77 18.63 -0.44 2.48
CA LYS A 77 19.74 0.52 2.48
C LYS A 77 20.73 0.26 3.63
N GLY A 78 20.24 -0.16 4.80
CA GLY A 78 21.08 -0.53 5.94
C GLY A 78 21.81 -1.87 5.78
N LYS A 79 21.23 -2.82 5.02
CA LYS A 79 21.82 -4.15 4.76
C LYS A 79 22.79 -4.18 3.57
N GLY A 80 22.69 -3.20 2.66
CA GLY A 80 23.44 -3.15 1.39
C GLY A 80 24.46 -2.01 1.27
N GLY A 81 25.00 -1.52 2.39
CA GLY A 81 26.14 -0.59 2.43
C GLY A 81 27.47 -1.31 2.57
#